data_AF-A0A3B8VSP3-F1
#
_entry.id   AF-A0A3B8VSP3-F1
#
_cell.length_a   1.000
_cell.length_b   1.000
_cell.length_c   1.000
_cell.angle_alpha   90.00
_cell.angle_beta   90.00
_cell.angle_gamma   90.00
#
_symmetry.space_group_name_H-M   'P 1'
#
loop_
_entity.id
_entity.type
_entity.pdbx_description
1 polymer ?
#
loop_
_entity_poly.entity_id
_entity_poly.type
_entity_poly.pdbx_seq_one_letter_code
_entity_poly.pdbx_strand_id
1 'polypeptide(L)'
;EEAVAAYKTLRDTAVVTNKRLIIADKQGITGKKVELYTIPFKNIEMYSTENAGFLDFSSELELWTRSGKIKIKLNRGVDIRKLDKLIAQYIL
;
A
#
# COMPACT_ATOMS: atom_id res chain seq x y z
N GLU A 1 -18.56 3.68 2.18
CA GLU A 1 -17.10 3.63 2.04
C GLU A 1 -16.81 4.14 0.65
N GLU A 2 -15.84 5.04 0.51
CA GLU A 2 -15.55 5.71 -0.76
C GLU A 2 -14.09 5.48 -1.13
N ALA A 3 -13.85 5.14 -2.40
CA ALA A 3 -12.50 5.02 -2.94
C ALA A 3 -11.94 6.41 -3.22
N VAL A 4 -10.75 6.69 -2.70
CA VAL A 4 -10.11 8.00 -2.75
C VAL A 4 -8.97 8.00 -3.77
N ALA A 5 -8.18 6.93 -3.78
CA ALA A 5 -7.09 6.75 -4.72
C ALA A 5 -6.82 5.28 -5.00
N ALA A 6 -6.26 4.99 -6.17
CA ALA A 6 -5.76 3.68 -6.53
C ALA A 6 -4.32 3.82 -7.02
N TYR A 7 -3.44 2.96 -6.52
CA TYR A 7 -2.03 2.94 -6.82
C TYR A 7 -1.67 1.59 -7.42
N LYS A 8 -0.89 1.59 -8.50
CA LYS A 8 -0.36 0.35 -9.07
C LYS A 8 0.79 -0.15 -8.20
N THR A 9 0.68 -1.35 -7.65
CA THR A 9 1.80 -2.01 -6.96
C THR A 9 2.67 -2.71 -8.00
N LEU A 10 3.77 -3.33 -7.57
CA LEU A 10 4.55 -4.18 -8.48
C LEU A 10 3.75 -5.39 -8.99
N ARG A 11 2.79 -5.89 -8.19
CA ARG A 11 2.06 -7.11 -8.51
C ARG A 11 0.62 -6.86 -8.95
N ASP A 12 -0.07 -5.86 -8.42
CA ASP A 12 -1.41 -5.42 -8.87
C ASP A 12 -1.76 -3.97 -8.50
N THR A 13 -2.48 -3.77 -7.39
CA THR A 13 -3.14 -2.51 -7.07
C THR A 13 -3.36 -2.41 -5.56
N ALA A 14 -3.06 -1.24 -5.00
CA ALA A 14 -3.45 -0.82 -3.67
C ALA A 14 -4.51 0.28 -3.80
N VAL A 15 -5.68 0.08 -3.20
CA VAL A 15 -6.76 1.07 -3.17
C VAL A 15 -6.84 1.68 -1.78
N VAL A 16 -6.78 3.00 -1.73
CA VAL A 16 -6.98 3.80 -0.53
C VAL A 16 -8.43 4.26 -0.54
N THR A 17 -9.18 3.87 0.49
CA THR A 17 -10.53 4.36 0.74
C THR A 17 -10.53 5.37 1.89
N ASN A 18 -11.69 5.87 2.30
CA ASN A 18 -11.82 6.65 3.53
C ASN A 18 -11.84 5.82 4.83
N LYS A 19 -11.68 4.48 4.76
CA LYS A 19 -11.74 3.59 5.94
C LYS A 19 -10.58 2.62 6.07
N ARG A 20 -10.01 2.19 4.94
CA ARG A 20 -9.03 1.11 4.87
C ARG A 20 -8.21 1.13 3.59
N LEU A 21 -7.06 0.48 3.65
CA LEU A 21 -6.32 0.02 2.47
C LEU A 21 -6.91 -1.32 2.01
N ILE A 22 -7.05 -1.49 0.69
CA ILE A 22 -7.42 -2.75 0.05
C ILE A 22 -6.28 -3.11 -0.90
N ILE A 23 -5.70 -4.29 -0.71
CA ILE A 23 -4.59 -4.79 -1.52
C ILE A 23 -5.06 -6.01 -2.30
N ALA A 24 -4.86 -5.98 -3.60
CA ALA A 24 -4.84 -7.17 -4.43
C ALA A 24 -3.37 -7.57 -4.62
N ASP A 25 -3.04 -8.84 -4.35
CA ASP A 25 -1.71 -9.41 -4.59
C ASP A 25 -1.82 -10.67 -5.47
N LYS A 26 -1.36 -10.56 -6.70
CA LYS A 26 -1.23 -11.65 -7.66
C LYS A 26 -0.06 -12.52 -7.28
N GLN A 27 -0.38 -13.78 -7.03
CA GLN A 27 0.55 -14.81 -6.63
C GLN A 27 0.80 -15.80 -7.77
N GLY A 28 2.01 -16.35 -7.74
CA GLY A 28 2.47 -17.36 -8.68
C GLY A 28 2.86 -16.78 -10.05
N ILE A 29 3.43 -17.65 -10.88
CA ILE A 29 4.01 -17.29 -12.19
C ILE A 29 2.94 -16.78 -13.16
N THR A 30 1.73 -17.35 -13.10
CA THR A 30 0.63 -17.03 -14.01
C THR A 30 -0.20 -15.82 -13.56
N GLY A 31 -0.03 -15.35 -12.32
CA GLY A 31 -0.84 -14.29 -11.73
C GLY A 31 -2.35 -14.60 -11.69
N LYS A 32 -2.75 -15.87 -11.81
CA LYS A 32 -4.19 -16.26 -11.75
C LYS A 32 -4.72 -16.31 -10.33
N LYS A 33 -3.86 -16.58 -9.35
CA LYS A 33 -4.22 -16.56 -7.94
C LYS A 33 -4.11 -15.11 -7.47
N VAL A 34 -5.21 -14.53 -7.01
CA VAL A 34 -5.22 -13.18 -6.43
C VAL A 34 -5.61 -13.32 -4.97
N GLU A 35 -4.73 -12.87 -4.08
CA GLU A 35 -5.07 -12.68 -2.68
C GLU A 35 -5.58 -11.26 -2.49
N LEU A 36 -6.79 -11.12 -1.96
CA LEU A 36 -7.36 -9.83 -1.59
C LEU A 36 -7.36 -9.70 -0.07
N TYR A 37 -6.72 -8.67 0.45
CA TYR A 37 -6.75 -8.38 1.88
C TYR A 37 -6.92 -6.89 2.15
N THR A 38 -7.31 -6.58 3.38
CA THR A 38 -7.64 -5.22 3.77
C THR A 38 -7.07 -4.86 5.13
N ILE A 39 -6.66 -3.59 5.27
CA ILE A 39 -6.05 -3.05 6.49
C ILE A 39 -6.83 -1.78 6.87
N PRO A 40 -7.72 -1.86 7.87
CA PRO A 40 -8.39 -0.68 8.41
C PRO A 40 -7.38 0.31 8.97
N PHE A 41 -7.55 1.61 8.72
CA PHE A 41 -6.59 2.62 9.21
C PHE A 41 -6.49 2.62 10.74
N LYS A 42 -7.63 2.44 11.43
CA LYS A 42 -7.69 2.31 12.89
C LYS A 42 -6.86 1.18 13.50
N ASN A 43 -6.38 0.23 12.68
CA ASN A 43 -5.55 -0.88 13.13
C ASN A 43 -4.05 -0.66 12.83
N ILE A 44 -3.68 0.47 12.21
CA ILE A 44 -2.30 0.81 11.90
C ILE A 44 -1.75 1.63 13.07
N GLU A 45 -0.74 1.07 13.75
CA GLU A 45 -0.11 1.67 14.93
C GLU A 45 1.06 2.59 14.54
N MET A 46 1.72 2.28 13.43
CA MET A 46 2.82 3.07 12.85
C MET A 46 2.89 2.80 11.35
N TYR A 47 3.40 3.76 10.57
CA TYR A 47 3.76 3.53 9.18
C TYR A 47 5.05 4.27 8.80
N SER A 48 5.67 3.84 7.70
CA SER A 48 6.81 4.53 7.08
C SER A 48 6.68 4.47 5.56
N THR A 49 7.27 5.46 4.89
CA THR A 49 7.33 5.51 3.42
C THR A 49 8.75 5.75 2.94
N GLU A 50 9.16 5.02 1.91
CA GLU A 50 10.47 5.13 1.27
C GLU A 50 10.32 5.49 -0.22
N ASN A 51 11.09 6.48 -0.67
CA ASN A 51 11.17 6.83 -2.09
C ASN A 51 11.93 5.75 -2.86
N ALA A 52 11.55 5.54 -4.14
CA ALA A 52 12.39 4.77 -5.05
C ALA A 52 13.80 5.38 -5.14
N GLY A 53 14.82 4.54 -4.93
CA GLY A 53 16.22 4.91 -5.07
C GLY A 53 16.70 4.88 -6.52
N PHE A 54 17.98 5.18 -6.73
CA PHE A 54 18.59 5.12 -8.06
C PHE A 54 18.71 3.68 -8.59
N LEU A 55 18.95 2.71 -7.70
CA LEU A 55 19.11 1.29 -8.01
C LEU A 55 17.84 0.45 -7.72
N ASP A 56 17.08 0.79 -6.67
CA ASP A 56 15.76 0.20 -6.41
C ASP A 56 14.67 1.10 -6.99
N PHE A 57 14.10 0.68 -8.12
CA PHE A 57 13.10 1.45 -8.85
C PHE A 57 11.70 1.45 -8.21
N SER A 58 11.51 0.77 -7.07
CA SER A 58 10.23 0.70 -6.37
C SER A 58 10.22 1.61 -5.14
N SER A 59 9.09 2.28 -4.90
CA SER A 59 8.85 2.95 -3.62
C SER A 59 8.23 1.96 -2.64
N GLU A 60 8.35 2.21 -1.35
CA GLU A 60 7.88 1.28 -0.32
C GLU A 60 6.98 1.98 0.71
N LEU A 61 5.93 1.28 1.12
CA LEU A 61 5.09 1.61 2.26
C LEU A 61 5.15 0.44 3.25
N GLU A 62 5.56 0.72 4.48
CA GLU A 62 5.51 -0.27 5.56
C GLU A 62 4.48 0.15 6.61
N LEU A 63 3.69 -0.82 7.07
CA LEU A 63 2.62 -0.64 8.03
C LEU A 63 2.84 -1.59 9.21
N TRP A 64 2.71 -1.08 10.42
CA TRP A 64 2.76 -1.86 11.64
C TRP A 64 1.36 -1.94 12.24
N THR A 65 0.96 -3.16 12.56
CA THR A 65 -0.31 -3.48 13.22
C THR A 65 -0.01 -4.40 14.39
N ARG A 66 -0.99 -4.59 15.28
CA ARG A 66 -0.92 -5.60 16.35
C ARG A 66 -0.59 -7.01 15.84
N SER A 67 -0.98 -7.32 14.61
CA SER A 67 -0.79 -8.64 14.00
C SER A 67 0.54 -8.78 13.28
N GLY A 68 1.35 -7.71 13.20
CA GLY A 68 2.66 -7.72 12.59
C GLY A 68 2.89 -6.58 11.59
N LYS A 69 4.01 -6.71 10.86
CA LYS A 69 4.49 -5.74 9.89
C LYS A 69 4.12 -6.16 8.47
N ILE A 70 3.55 -5.23 7.72
CA ILE A 70 3.13 -5.42 6.32
C ILE A 70 3.94 -4.47 5.44
N LYS A 71 4.54 -5.00 4.37
CA LYS A 71 5.36 -4.24 3.42
C LYS A 71 4.69 -4.25 2.05
N ILE A 72 4.40 -3.07 1.51
CA ILE A 72 3.77 -2.88 0.20
C ILE A 72 4.77 -2.19 -0.71
N LYS A 73 5.17 -2.88 -1.78
CA LYS A 73 6.03 -2.31 -2.83
C LYS A 73 5.21 -1.68 -3.95
N LEU A 74 5.45 -0.42 -4.20
CA LEU A 74 4.76 0.39 -5.20
C LEU A 74 5.60 0.44 -6.49
N ASN A 75 4.91 0.48 -7.62
CA ASN A 75 5.58 0.48 -8.91
C ASN A 75 6.33 1.80 -9.15
N ARG A 76 7.27 1.78 -10.09
CA ARG A 76 8.03 2.97 -10.50
C ARG A 76 7.07 4.07 -10.96
N GLY A 77 7.34 5.31 -10.55
CA GLY A 77 6.54 6.48 -10.93
C GLY A 77 5.32 6.73 -10.04
N VAL A 78 5.07 5.89 -9.03
CA VAL A 78 4.13 6.23 -7.97
C VAL A 78 4.68 7.40 -7.16
N ASP A 79 3.87 8.44 -7.02
CA ASP A 79 4.15 9.56 -6.12
C ASP A 79 3.90 9.12 -4.65
N ILE A 80 4.96 8.64 -4.02
CA ILE A 80 4.94 8.19 -2.63
C ILE A 80 4.66 9.34 -1.66
N ARG A 81 5.01 10.59 -1.97
CA ARG A 81 4.76 11.74 -1.08
C ARG A 81 3.31 12.15 -1.10
N LYS A 82 2.63 11.99 -2.24
CA LYS A 82 1.18 12.11 -2.29
C LYS A 82 0.49 10.98 -1.51
N LEU A 83 0.99 9.74 -1.60
CA LEU A 83 0.46 8.63 -0.82
C LEU A 83 0.66 8.83 0.69
N ASP A 84 1.84 9.28 1.11
CA ASP A 84 2.16 9.60 2.51
C ASP A 84 1.15 10.60 3.10
N LYS A 85 0.97 11.75 2.43
CA LYS A 85 -0.02 12.76 2.84
C LYS A 85 -1.43 12.18 2.93
N LEU A 86 -1.81 11.32 1.97
CA LEU A 86 -3.14 10.72 1.93
C LEU A 86 -3.34 9.72 3.08
N ILE A 87 -2.36 8.87 3.36
CA ILE A 87 -2.44 7.90 4.47
C ILE A 87 -2.45 8.64 5.81
N ALA A 88 -1.62 9.67 5.97
CA ALA A 88 -1.59 10.50 7.17
C ALA A 88 -2.97 11.08 7.52
N GLN A 89 -3.77 11.47 6.53
CA GLN A 89 -5.13 12.02 6.74
C GLN A 89 -6.11 11.03 7.38
N TYR A 90 -5.86 9.72 7.28
CA TYR A 90 -6.76 8.70 7.81
C TYR A 90 -6.21 7.93 9.01
N ILE A 91 -4.91 8.03 9.28
CA ILE A 91 -4.26 7.41 10.44
C ILE A 91 -4.16 8.38 11.63
N LEU A 92 -3.90 9.67 11.38
CA LEU A 92 -3.86 10.72 12.40
C LEU A 92 -5.27 11.15 12.81
#